data_AF-A0A6I0DTQ0-F1
#
_entry.id   AF-A0A6I0DTQ0-F1
#
_cell.length_a   1.000
_cell.length_b   1.000
_cell.length_c   1.000
_cell.angle_alpha   90.00
_cell.angle_beta   90.00
_cell.angle_gamma   90.00
#
_symmetry.space_group_name_H-M   'P 1'
#
loop_
_entity.id
_entity.type
_entity.pdbx_description
1 polymer ?
#
loop_
_entity_poly.entity_id
_entity_poly.type
_entity_poly.pdbx_seq_one_letter_code
_entity_poly.pdbx_strand_id
1 'polypeptide(L)'
;MSKKSIIVVAFPHGGIIPAGVLEKPANVSVLPHEPIEVPKFYGEHLISDRIAYDFVEAEKRKKVVAVSAANDAEIARADAETLEALNEQIARLTSENEKLTADLDEAGKKISALESDKVKLSGEIGSLQADLKDADKALADERDRLGKELEAERKNVITLTEQLAEVTKPPAQTQESLKMDGDSGKSK
;
A
#
# COMPACT_ATOMS: atom_id res chain seq x y z
N MET A 1 77.62 47.06 11.97
CA MET A 1 77.58 45.76 11.27
C MET A 1 76.12 45.43 10.97
N SER A 2 75.62 45.78 9.78
CA SER A 2 74.26 45.39 9.38
C SER A 2 74.19 43.88 9.26
N LYS A 3 73.18 43.26 9.88
CA LYS A 3 72.90 41.83 9.69
C LYS A 3 72.63 41.61 8.19
N LYS A 4 73.43 40.79 7.52
CA LYS A 4 73.16 40.41 6.13
C LYS A 4 71.85 39.64 6.10
N SER A 5 70.89 40.08 5.30
CA SER A 5 69.64 39.35 5.07
C SER A 5 69.96 38.04 4.34
N ILE A 6 69.46 36.92 4.86
CA ILE A 6 69.67 35.57 4.33
C ILE A 6 68.33 35.03 3.81
N ILE A 7 68.39 34.16 2.80
CA ILE A 7 67.27 33.37 2.29
C ILE A 7 67.71 31.90 2.16
N VAL A 8 66.78 30.97 2.38
CA VAL A 8 67.02 29.53 2.20
C VAL A 8 66.55 29.13 0.80
N VAL A 9 67.49 28.70 -0.03
CA VAL A 9 67.20 28.22 -1.39
C VAL A 9 67.55 26.75 -1.51
N ALA A 10 66.99 26.10 -2.52
CA ALA A 10 67.40 24.75 -2.92
C ALA A 10 67.51 24.65 -4.44
N PHE A 11 68.47 23.86 -4.91
CA PHE A 11 68.77 23.70 -6.33
C PHE A 11 68.12 22.42 -6.87
N PRO A 12 67.30 22.46 -7.93
CA PRO A 12 66.66 21.26 -8.49
C PRO A 12 67.63 20.15 -8.89
N HIS A 13 68.84 20.51 -9.31
CA HIS A 13 69.85 19.56 -9.83
C HIS A 13 71.15 19.59 -9.02
N GLY A 14 71.17 20.25 -7.85
CA GLY A 14 72.39 20.51 -7.10
C GLY A 14 73.24 21.60 -7.74
N GLY A 15 74.35 21.96 -7.11
CA GLY A 15 75.22 23.04 -7.60
C GLY A 15 76.46 23.27 -6.76
N ILE A 16 77.26 24.25 -7.18
CA ILE A 16 78.45 24.70 -6.43
C ILE A 16 78.27 26.19 -6.14
N ILE A 17 78.31 26.54 -4.86
CA ILE A 17 78.27 27.93 -4.41
C ILE A 17 79.71 28.41 -4.18
N PRO A 18 80.15 29.51 -4.82
CA PRO A 18 81.49 30.03 -4.63
C PRO A 18 81.78 30.42 -3.19
N ALA A 19 83.01 30.14 -2.74
CA ALA A 19 83.53 30.45 -1.40
C ALA A 19 83.27 31.91 -0.97
N GLY A 20 83.48 32.85 -1.89
CA GLY A 20 83.31 34.29 -1.65
C GLY A 20 81.86 34.75 -1.45
N VAL A 21 80.87 33.96 -1.86
CA VAL A 21 79.45 34.27 -1.64
C VAL A 21 79.02 33.90 -0.22
N LEU A 22 79.57 32.80 0.32
CA LEU A 22 79.26 32.29 1.66
C LEU A 22 80.29 32.68 2.73
N GLU A 23 81.33 33.44 2.37
CA GLU A 23 82.48 33.76 3.24
C GLU A 23 83.14 32.52 3.85
N LYS A 24 83.15 31.42 3.08
CA LYS A 24 83.76 30.14 3.47
C LYS A 24 85.16 29.99 2.85
N PRO A 25 86.03 29.14 3.42
CA PRO A 25 87.38 28.95 2.90
C PRO A 25 87.44 28.17 1.56
N ALA A 26 86.34 27.51 1.16
CA ALA A 26 86.26 26.75 -0.08
C ALA A 26 84.84 26.81 -0.67
N ASN A 27 84.73 26.48 -1.97
CA ASN A 27 83.45 26.35 -2.64
C ASN A 27 82.62 25.26 -1.99
N VAL A 28 81.31 25.49 -1.86
CA VAL A 28 80.38 24.54 -1.24
C VAL A 28 79.61 23.81 -2.33
N SER A 29 79.72 22.48 -2.38
CA SER A 29 78.85 21.65 -3.21
C SER A 29 77.54 21.39 -2.45
N VAL A 30 76.42 21.57 -3.15
CA VAL A 30 75.06 21.38 -2.63
C VAL A 30 74.39 20.30 -3.46
N LEU A 31 73.77 19.33 -2.79
CA LEU A 31 73.04 18.24 -3.44
C LEU A 31 71.69 18.72 -4.02
N PRO A 32 71.09 17.96 -4.95
CA PRO A 32 69.75 18.25 -5.44
C PRO A 32 68.73 18.39 -4.30
N HIS A 33 67.94 19.46 -4.33
CA HIS A 33 66.91 19.84 -3.35
C HIS A 33 67.42 20.03 -1.92
N GLU A 34 68.73 20.07 -1.69
CA GLU A 34 69.29 20.33 -0.37
C GLU A 34 69.12 21.82 -0.01
N PRO A 35 68.49 22.13 1.14
CA PRO A 35 68.30 23.51 1.56
C PRO A 35 69.63 24.13 2.00
N ILE A 36 69.92 25.33 1.51
CA ILE A 36 71.14 26.08 1.82
C ILE A 36 70.84 27.56 2.04
N GLU A 37 71.46 28.12 3.06
CA GLU A 37 71.37 29.54 3.39
C GLU A 37 72.35 30.36 2.55
N VAL A 38 71.83 31.35 1.84
CA VAL A 38 72.62 32.27 1.00
C VAL A 38 72.24 33.73 1.28
N PRO A 39 73.14 34.71 0.99
CA PRO A 39 72.77 36.12 1.03
C PRO A 39 71.55 36.39 0.14
N LYS A 40 70.58 37.16 0.67
CA LYS A 40 69.27 37.39 0.04
C LYS A 40 69.36 37.84 -1.42
N PHE A 41 70.23 38.80 -1.72
CA PHE A 41 70.44 39.30 -3.09
C PHE A 41 70.89 38.20 -4.05
N TYR A 42 71.82 37.33 -3.61
CA TYR A 42 72.30 36.21 -4.42
C TYR A 42 71.20 35.16 -4.61
N GLY A 43 70.47 34.81 -3.56
CA GLY A 43 69.35 33.86 -3.64
C GLY A 43 68.20 34.34 -4.52
N GLU A 44 67.84 35.63 -4.47
CA GLU A 44 66.80 36.21 -5.34
C GLU A 44 67.18 36.15 -6.83
N HIS A 45 68.44 36.40 -7.17
CA HIS A 45 68.92 36.21 -8.54
C HIS A 45 68.82 34.75 -8.99
N LEU A 46 69.25 33.81 -8.15
CA LEU A 46 69.14 32.38 -8.47
C LEU A 46 67.70 31.93 -8.68
N ILE A 47 66.77 32.46 -7.87
CA ILE A 47 65.33 32.19 -8.01
C ILE A 47 64.77 32.83 -9.28
N SER A 48 65.11 34.08 -9.56
CA SER A 48 64.70 34.81 -10.77
C SER A 48 65.13 34.09 -12.05
N ASP A 49 66.36 33.57 -12.06
CA ASP A 49 66.94 32.86 -13.19
C ASP A 49 66.51 31.38 -13.25
N ARG A 50 65.63 30.95 -12.33
CA ARG A 50 65.12 29.58 -12.19
C ARG A 50 66.20 28.52 -11.94
N ILE A 51 67.35 28.96 -11.42
CA ILE A 51 68.48 28.08 -11.05
C ILE A 51 68.22 27.44 -9.68
N ALA A 52 67.57 28.17 -8.77
CA ALA A 52 67.13 27.70 -7.47
C ALA A 52 65.66 28.07 -7.20
N TYR A 53 65.08 27.56 -6.13
CA TYR A 53 63.77 27.98 -5.64
C TYR A 53 63.83 28.32 -4.15
N ASP A 54 62.89 29.15 -3.67
CA ASP A 54 62.72 29.40 -2.25
C ASP A 54 62.22 28.12 -1.57
N PHE A 55 63.08 27.52 -0.75
CA PHE A 55 62.80 26.24 -0.11
C PHE A 55 61.67 26.35 0.91
N VAL A 56 61.66 27.45 1.68
CA VAL A 56 60.66 27.67 2.74
C VAL A 56 59.28 27.91 2.13
N GLU A 57 59.21 28.67 1.04
CA GLU A 57 57.95 28.86 0.33
C GLU A 57 57.48 27.58 -0.38
N ALA A 58 58.40 26.82 -0.98
CA ALA A 58 58.07 25.53 -1.60
C ALA A 58 57.56 24.50 -0.59
N GLU A 59 58.16 24.40 0.60
CA GLU A 59 57.66 23.53 1.67
C GLU A 59 56.27 23.96 2.17
N LYS A 60 56.03 25.27 2.31
CA LYS A 60 54.70 25.79 2.67
C LYS A 60 53.67 25.42 1.62
N ARG A 61 53.97 25.63 0.32
CA ARG A 61 53.09 25.25 -0.79
C ARG A 61 52.83 23.74 -0.78
N LYS A 62 53.86 22.91 -0.58
CA LYS A 62 53.73 21.45 -0.48
C LYS A 62 52.79 21.03 0.67
N LYS A 63 52.91 21.66 1.84
CA LYS A 63 52.02 21.41 2.98
C LYS A 63 50.58 21.82 2.67
N VAL A 64 50.37 22.99 2.06
CA VAL A 64 49.02 23.46 1.68
C VAL A 64 48.37 22.51 0.68
N VAL A 65 49.10 22.07 -0.35
CA VAL A 65 48.60 21.12 -1.36
C VAL A 65 48.30 19.74 -0.74
N ALA A 66 49.13 19.28 0.19
CA ALA A 66 48.87 18.02 0.89
C ALA A 66 47.60 18.10 1.76
N VAL A 67 47.37 19.23 2.43
CA VAL A 67 46.16 19.47 3.23
C VAL A 67 44.93 19.57 2.34
N SER A 68 44.99 20.29 1.21
CA SER A 68 43.84 20.35 0.29
C SER A 68 43.51 18.98 -0.29
N ALA A 69 44.52 18.21 -0.72
CA ALA A 69 44.30 16.86 -1.24
C ALA A 69 43.74 15.90 -0.17
N ALA A 70 44.13 16.05 1.09
CA ALA A 70 43.57 15.28 2.19
C ALA A 70 42.10 15.62 2.44
N ASN A 71 41.75 16.91 2.44
CA ASN A 71 40.37 17.37 2.59
C ASN A 71 39.50 16.90 1.41
N ASP A 72 39.99 17.01 0.18
CA ASP A 72 39.27 16.55 -1.01
C ASP A 72 39.02 15.04 -0.95
N ALA A 73 40.00 14.26 -0.46
CA ALA A 73 39.85 12.82 -0.27
C ALA A 73 38.86 12.46 0.85
N GLU A 74 38.80 13.26 1.92
CA GLU A 74 37.83 13.09 3.00
C GLU A 74 36.40 13.41 2.53
N ILE A 75 36.22 14.51 1.80
CA ILE A 75 34.94 14.87 1.18
C ILE A 75 34.49 13.78 0.21
N ALA A 76 35.38 13.30 -0.67
CA ALA A 76 35.05 12.24 -1.62
C ALA A 76 34.62 10.93 -0.92
N ARG A 77 35.22 10.60 0.24
CA ARG A 77 34.79 9.44 1.03
C ARG A 77 33.43 9.65 1.67
N ALA A 78 33.19 10.82 2.27
CA ALA A 78 31.89 11.15 2.86
C ALA A 78 30.78 11.14 1.80
N ASP A 79 31.05 11.68 0.61
CA ASP A 79 30.12 11.64 -0.53
C ASP A 79 29.86 10.20 -1.01
N ALA A 80 30.89 9.35 -1.05
CA ALA A 80 30.72 7.93 -1.41
C ALA A 80 29.85 7.18 -0.38
N GLU A 81 30.12 7.36 0.91
CA GLU A 81 29.34 6.74 2.00
C GLU A 81 27.88 7.20 1.98
N THR A 82 27.63 8.49 1.77
CA THR A 82 26.26 9.02 1.67
C THR A 82 25.54 8.51 0.42
N LEU A 83 26.22 8.40 -0.72
CA LEU A 83 25.65 7.81 -1.94
C LEU A 83 25.30 6.33 -1.75
N GLU A 84 26.15 5.57 -1.09
CA GLU A 84 25.89 4.16 -0.77
C GLU A 84 24.65 4.03 0.14
N ALA A 85 24.58 4.81 1.21
CA ALA A 85 23.44 4.81 2.13
C ALA A 85 22.12 5.24 1.44
N LEU A 86 22.18 6.21 0.53
CA LEU A 86 21.02 6.63 -0.26
C LEU A 86 20.59 5.55 -1.25
N ASN A 87 21.54 4.89 -1.92
CA ASN A 87 21.23 3.79 -2.85
C ASN A 87 20.59 2.60 -2.14
N GLU A 88 21.07 2.25 -0.94
CA GLU A 88 20.42 1.22 -0.12
C GLU A 88 18.99 1.59 0.25
N GLN A 89 18.75 2.84 0.65
CA GLN A 89 17.40 3.33 0.97
C GLN A 89 16.49 3.31 -0.25
N ILE A 90 16.98 3.74 -1.41
CA ILE A 90 16.25 3.68 -2.68
C ILE A 90 15.88 2.22 -2.99
N ALA A 91 16.82 1.28 -2.92
CA ALA A 91 16.56 -0.13 -3.19
C ALA A 91 15.50 -0.72 -2.25
N ARG A 92 15.56 -0.39 -0.95
CA ARG A 92 14.54 -0.81 0.03
C ARG A 92 13.17 -0.24 -0.29
N LEU A 93 13.07 1.06 -0.55
CA LEU A 93 11.81 1.74 -0.88
C LEU A 93 11.23 1.26 -2.21
N THR A 94 12.07 0.95 -3.21
CA THR A 94 11.62 0.36 -4.48
C THR A 94 11.01 -1.01 -4.23
N SER A 95 11.66 -1.88 -3.47
CA SER A 95 11.14 -3.21 -3.14
C SER A 95 9.82 -3.14 -2.34
N GLU A 96 9.71 -2.19 -1.40
CA GLU A 96 8.48 -1.98 -0.64
C GLU A 96 7.33 -1.48 -1.54
N ASN A 97 7.61 -0.55 -2.46
CA ASN A 97 6.61 -0.08 -3.43
C ASN A 97 6.13 -1.20 -4.37
N GLU A 98 7.03 -2.06 -4.85
CA GLU A 98 6.65 -3.23 -5.65
C GLU A 98 5.72 -4.17 -4.90
N LYS A 99 6.04 -4.46 -3.63
CA LYS A 99 5.19 -5.29 -2.77
C LYS A 99 3.82 -4.67 -2.54
N LEU A 100 3.77 -3.38 -2.18
CA LEU A 100 2.51 -2.67 -1.95
C LEU A 100 1.65 -2.60 -3.23
N THR A 101 2.28 -2.49 -4.40
CA THR A 101 1.59 -2.53 -5.69
C THR A 101 0.97 -3.90 -5.94
N ALA A 102 1.70 -4.98 -5.67
CA ALA A 102 1.17 -6.34 -5.80
C ALA A 102 0.02 -6.61 -4.82
N ASP A 103 0.14 -6.16 -3.56
CA ASP A 103 -0.91 -6.27 -2.55
C ASP A 103 -2.18 -5.50 -2.97
N LEU A 104 -2.02 -4.31 -3.57
CA LEU A 104 -3.12 -3.51 -4.09
C LEU A 104 -3.84 -4.21 -5.26
N ASP A 105 -3.10 -4.80 -6.18
CA ASP A 105 -3.66 -5.57 -7.30
C ASP A 105 -4.43 -6.81 -6.83
N GLU A 106 -3.91 -7.52 -5.82
CA GLU A 106 -4.60 -8.66 -5.22
C GLU A 106 -5.88 -8.23 -4.51
N ALA A 107 -5.84 -7.14 -3.73
CA ALA A 107 -7.01 -6.57 -3.09
C ALA A 107 -8.07 -6.15 -4.12
N GLY A 108 -7.66 -5.51 -5.22
CA GLY A 108 -8.54 -5.14 -6.33
C GLY A 108 -9.25 -6.36 -6.93
N LYS A 109 -8.54 -7.45 -7.20
CA LYS A 109 -9.13 -8.71 -7.70
C LYS A 109 -10.15 -9.29 -6.72
N LYS A 110 -9.85 -9.29 -5.42
CA LYS A 110 -10.77 -9.77 -4.37
C LYS A 110 -12.04 -8.94 -4.31
N ILE A 111 -11.91 -7.61 -4.41
CA ILE A 111 -13.07 -6.71 -4.44
C ILE A 111 -13.97 -7.03 -5.64
N SER A 112 -13.40 -7.13 -6.85
CA SER A 112 -14.20 -7.45 -8.05
C SER A 112 -14.88 -8.82 -7.96
N ALA A 113 -14.23 -9.82 -7.36
CA ALA A 113 -14.85 -11.12 -7.11
C ALA A 113 -16.04 -11.02 -6.15
N LEU A 114 -15.86 -10.33 -5.01
CA LEU A 114 -16.93 -10.13 -4.02
C LEU A 114 -18.09 -9.30 -4.59
N GLU A 115 -17.82 -8.32 -5.44
CA GLU A 115 -18.86 -7.56 -6.14
C GLU A 115 -19.67 -8.45 -7.10
N SER A 116 -19.01 -9.35 -7.84
CA SER A 116 -19.69 -10.32 -8.70
C SER A 116 -20.59 -11.25 -7.89
N ASP A 117 -20.10 -11.78 -6.78
CA ASP A 117 -20.86 -12.66 -5.90
C ASP A 117 -22.05 -11.93 -5.27
N LYS A 118 -21.87 -10.67 -4.85
CA LYS A 118 -22.97 -9.82 -4.35
C LYS A 118 -24.08 -9.68 -5.38
N VAL A 119 -23.75 -9.46 -6.65
CA VAL A 119 -24.75 -9.34 -7.73
C VAL A 119 -25.49 -10.67 -7.94
N LYS A 120 -24.77 -11.80 -7.97
CA LYS A 120 -25.38 -13.13 -8.12
C LYS A 120 -26.35 -13.42 -6.98
N LEU A 121 -25.90 -13.26 -5.73
CA LEU A 121 -26.74 -13.49 -4.54
C LEU A 121 -27.96 -12.56 -4.51
N SER A 122 -27.81 -11.30 -4.92
CA SER A 122 -28.94 -10.38 -5.02
C SER A 122 -29.95 -10.85 -6.07
N GLY A 123 -29.48 -11.40 -7.19
CA GLY A 123 -30.33 -12.02 -8.20
C GLY A 123 -31.08 -13.25 -7.68
N GLU A 124 -30.37 -14.17 -7.00
CA GLU A 124 -30.96 -15.35 -6.38
C GLU A 124 -32.02 -15.00 -5.35
N ILE A 125 -31.76 -14.00 -4.50
CA ILE A 125 -32.77 -13.48 -3.55
C ILE A 125 -34.01 -12.98 -4.28
N GLY A 126 -33.84 -12.22 -5.37
CA GLY A 126 -34.96 -11.73 -6.17
C GLY A 126 -35.80 -12.86 -6.78
N SER A 127 -35.14 -13.90 -7.31
CA SER A 127 -35.83 -15.09 -7.85
C SER A 127 -36.59 -15.84 -6.76
N LEU A 128 -35.96 -16.11 -5.61
CA LEU A 128 -36.62 -16.80 -4.49
C LEU A 128 -37.80 -16.01 -3.93
N GLN A 129 -37.72 -14.67 -3.91
CA GLN A 129 -38.84 -13.82 -3.51
C GLN A 129 -40.02 -13.91 -4.48
N ALA A 130 -39.74 -14.00 -5.80
CA ALA A 130 -40.78 -14.21 -6.80
C ALA A 130 -41.44 -15.58 -6.65
N ASP A 131 -40.63 -16.64 -6.54
CA ASP A 131 -41.11 -18.01 -6.35
C ASP A 131 -41.98 -18.13 -5.09
N LEU A 132 -41.57 -17.50 -3.98
CA LEU A 132 -42.32 -17.49 -2.74
C LEU A 132 -43.68 -16.79 -2.89
N LYS A 133 -43.72 -15.66 -3.60
CA LYS A 133 -44.96 -14.94 -3.90
C LYS A 133 -45.92 -15.76 -4.77
N ASP A 134 -45.39 -16.47 -5.77
CA ASP A 134 -46.18 -17.32 -6.65
C ASP A 134 -46.73 -18.53 -5.88
N ALA A 135 -45.93 -19.14 -4.99
CA ALA A 135 -46.37 -20.22 -4.10
C ALA A 135 -47.46 -19.74 -3.13
N ASP A 136 -47.30 -18.58 -2.51
CA ASP A 136 -48.29 -17.99 -1.60
C ASP A 136 -49.62 -17.75 -2.33
N LYS A 137 -49.57 -17.26 -3.57
CA LYS A 137 -50.77 -17.06 -4.40
C LYS A 137 -51.44 -18.40 -4.72
N ALA A 138 -50.68 -19.41 -5.13
CA ALA A 138 -51.23 -20.74 -5.41
C ALA A 138 -51.89 -21.37 -4.18
N LEU A 139 -51.29 -21.20 -2.99
CA LEU A 139 -51.88 -21.66 -1.73
C LEU A 139 -53.17 -20.90 -1.39
N ALA A 140 -53.23 -19.59 -1.65
CA ALA A 140 -54.45 -18.80 -1.46
C ALA A 140 -55.57 -19.27 -2.39
N ASP A 141 -55.27 -19.45 -3.68
CA ASP A 141 -56.23 -19.93 -4.68
C ASP A 141 -56.77 -21.33 -4.32
N GLU A 142 -55.90 -22.23 -3.84
CA GLU A 142 -56.30 -23.57 -3.40
C GLU A 142 -57.15 -23.54 -2.12
N ARG A 143 -56.81 -22.69 -1.14
CA ARG A 143 -57.66 -22.49 0.05
C ARG A 143 -59.06 -22.01 -0.32
N ASP A 144 -59.17 -21.07 -1.24
CA ASP A 144 -60.45 -20.56 -1.71
C ASP A 144 -61.27 -21.64 -2.42
N ARG A 145 -60.61 -22.49 -3.22
CA ARG A 145 -61.23 -23.63 -3.88
C ARG A 145 -61.77 -24.64 -2.86
N LEU A 146 -60.94 -25.10 -1.93
CA LEU A 146 -61.33 -26.05 -0.89
C LEU A 146 -62.44 -25.47 0.01
N GLY A 147 -62.41 -24.17 0.29
CA GLY A 147 -63.48 -23.49 1.01
C GLY A 147 -64.84 -23.58 0.29
N LYS A 148 -64.86 -23.38 -1.03
CA LYS A 148 -66.07 -23.54 -1.86
C LYS A 148 -66.56 -24.98 -1.90
N GLU A 149 -65.64 -25.94 -2.06
CA GLU A 149 -65.98 -27.38 -2.07
C GLU A 149 -66.58 -27.81 -0.72
N LEU A 150 -66.01 -27.36 0.40
CA LEU A 150 -66.52 -27.64 1.74
C LEU A 150 -67.93 -27.07 1.95
N GLU A 151 -68.20 -25.85 1.49
CA GLU A 151 -69.52 -25.23 1.57
C GLU A 151 -70.56 -25.96 0.70
N ALA A 152 -70.18 -26.42 -0.49
CA ALA A 152 -71.04 -27.23 -1.33
C ALA A 152 -71.39 -28.57 -0.65
N GLU A 153 -70.40 -29.25 -0.08
CA GLU A 153 -70.60 -30.52 0.61
C GLU A 153 -71.47 -30.35 1.87
N ARG A 154 -71.29 -29.27 2.63
CA ARG A 154 -72.17 -28.92 3.76
C ARG A 154 -73.62 -28.80 3.34
N LYS A 155 -73.91 -28.12 2.22
CA LYS A 155 -75.27 -28.02 1.68
C LYS A 155 -75.83 -29.39 1.29
N ASN A 156 -75.03 -30.22 0.63
CA ASN A 156 -75.43 -31.58 0.26
C ASN A 156 -75.82 -32.39 1.51
N VAL A 157 -74.98 -32.38 2.55
CA VAL A 157 -75.27 -33.07 3.82
C VAL A 157 -76.57 -32.58 4.45
N ILE A 158 -76.84 -31.27 4.46
CA ILE A 158 -78.10 -30.71 4.98
C ILE A 158 -79.28 -31.28 4.18
N THR A 159 -79.24 -31.20 2.84
CA THR A 159 -80.34 -31.69 1.99
C THR A 159 -80.59 -33.19 2.15
N LEU A 160 -79.53 -34.01 2.24
CA LEU A 160 -79.64 -35.45 2.49
C LEU A 160 -80.22 -35.74 3.87
N THR A 161 -79.86 -34.95 4.88
CA THR A 161 -80.40 -35.08 6.24
C THR A 161 -81.90 -34.75 6.27
N GLU A 162 -82.32 -33.69 5.57
CA GLU A 162 -83.74 -33.34 5.41
C GLU A 162 -84.52 -34.45 4.70
N GLN A 163 -83.97 -34.98 3.60
CA GLN A 163 -84.57 -36.13 2.89
C GLN A 163 -84.68 -37.37 3.78
N LEU A 164 -83.65 -37.66 4.58
CA LEU A 164 -83.67 -38.80 5.52
C LEU A 164 -84.77 -38.62 6.58
N ALA A 165 -84.93 -37.39 7.10
CA ALA A 165 -85.99 -37.05 8.06
C ALA A 165 -87.40 -37.19 7.46
N GLU A 166 -87.57 -36.82 6.18
CA GLU A 166 -88.84 -36.98 5.45
C GLU A 166 -89.21 -38.46 5.30
N VAL A 167 -88.27 -39.31 4.90
CA VAL A 167 -88.49 -40.75 4.68
C VAL A 167 -88.68 -41.53 5.99
N THR A 168 -88.16 -41.01 7.11
CA THR A 168 -88.31 -41.63 8.44
C THR A 168 -89.53 -41.15 9.23
N LYS A 169 -90.37 -40.25 8.67
CA LYS A 169 -91.67 -39.93 9.27
C LYS A 169 -92.58 -41.17 9.24
N PRO A 170 -93.25 -41.53 10.36
CA PRO A 170 -94.20 -42.63 10.37
C PRO A 170 -95.40 -42.32 9.43
N PRO A 171 -95.99 -43.32 8.75
CA PRO A 171 -97.12 -43.09 7.86
C PRO A 171 -98.30 -42.50 8.65
N ALA A 172 -98.76 -41.32 8.23
CA ALA A 172 -99.95 -40.70 8.79
C ALA A 172 -101.15 -41.64 8.58
N GLN A 173 -101.73 -42.12 9.67
CA GLN A 173 -102.99 -42.84 9.64
C GLN A 173 -104.09 -41.90 9.13
N THR A 174 -104.55 -42.12 7.91
CA THR A 174 -105.82 -41.58 7.40
C THR A 174 -106.95 -42.21 8.21
N GLN A 175 -107.41 -41.53 9.27
CA GLN A 175 -108.71 -41.83 9.88
C GLN A 175 -109.82 -41.18 9.03
N GLU A 176 -110.16 -41.82 7.91
CA GLU A 176 -111.54 -41.84 7.45
C GLU A 176 -112.31 -42.78 8.38
N SER A 177 -112.94 -42.23 9.42
CA SER A 177 -113.99 -42.96 10.13
C SER A 177 -115.25 -42.12 10.16
N LEU A 178 -116.18 -42.56 9.31
CA LEU A 178 -117.60 -42.30 9.35
C LEU A 178 -118.11 -42.19 10.80
N LYS A 179 -118.64 -41.03 11.19
CA LYS A 179 -119.65 -40.99 12.27
C LYS A 179 -121.02 -41.06 11.62
N MET A 180 -121.48 -42.30 11.53
CA MET A 180 -122.86 -42.70 11.30
C MET A 180 -123.80 -42.00 12.29
N ASP A 181 -124.97 -41.65 11.76
CA ASP A 181 -126.16 -41.26 12.50
C ASP A 181 -126.45 -42.19 13.68
N GLY A 182 -126.78 -41.58 14.81
CA GLY A 182 -127.13 -42.24 16.06
C GLY A 182 -128.16 -41.44 16.82
N ASP A 183 -129.35 -41.38 16.24
CA ASP A 183 -130.63 -41.13 16.91
C ASP A 183 -130.69 -41.83 18.28
N SER A 184 -130.98 -41.06 19.33
CA SER A 184 -132.10 -41.31 20.25
C SER A 184 -131.94 -40.57 21.58
N GLY A 185 -133.06 -40.05 22.08
CA GLY A 185 -133.37 -40.20 23.51
C GLY A 185 -133.22 -38.96 24.40
N LYS A 186 -134.28 -38.15 24.40
CA LYS A 186 -134.71 -37.34 25.55
C LYS A 186 -134.56 -38.12 26.87
N SER A 187 -134.16 -37.44 27.95
CA SER A 187 -134.94 -37.36 29.19
C SER A 187 -134.31 -36.47 30.25
N LYS A 188 -135.11 -35.47 30.65
CA LYS A 188 -135.19 -34.74 31.94
C LYS A 188 -134.07 -33.81 32.38
#